data_AF-A0A8D8W7H7-F1
#
_entry.id   AF-A0A8D8W7H7-F1
#
_cell.length_a   1.000
_cell.length_b   1.000
_cell.length_c   1.000
_cell.angle_alpha   90.00
_cell.angle_beta   90.00
_cell.angle_gamma   90.00
#
_symmetry.space_group_name_H-M   'P 1'
#
loop_
_entity.id
_entity.type
_entity.pdbx_description
1 polymer ?
#
loop_
_entity_poly.entity_id
_entity_poly.type
_entity_poly.pdbx_seq_one_letter_code
_entity_poly.pdbx_strand_id
1 'polypeptide(L)'
;MNAADYYGLDELRKACSGFVQCCINVDTVCALLASAERYIQYKCTKSLVQKVLEFVDEHHSNEVLNLGSFTLLPQHVVRLILVRDELRADEFTKFQAALMWSKKYCDNNSNITLKETIGNFLEYIQFHKIPANVLMREVHPLGLVPYNIIMTALAYQTQQA
;
A
#
# COMPACT_ATOMS: atom_id res chain seq x y z
N MET A 1 7.10 21.52 10.69
CA MET A 1 8.13 20.70 11.37
C MET A 1 9.56 21.19 11.13
N ASN A 2 9.90 21.73 9.96
CA ASN A 2 11.28 22.10 9.61
C ASN A 2 11.97 23.14 10.51
N ALA A 3 11.24 24.03 11.20
CA ALA A 3 11.85 24.98 12.13
C ALA A 3 12.33 24.32 13.44
N ALA A 4 11.56 23.38 14.00
CA ALA A 4 11.86 22.80 15.31
C ALA A 4 13.16 21.98 15.32
N ASP A 5 13.40 21.20 14.27
CA ASP A 5 14.65 20.44 14.09
C ASP A 5 15.84 21.35 13.75
N TYR A 6 15.61 22.45 13.02
CA TYR A 6 16.66 23.42 12.68
C TYR A 6 17.11 24.24 13.91
N TYR A 7 16.20 24.52 14.85
CA TYR A 7 16.49 25.29 16.07
C TYR A 7 16.78 24.42 17.32
N GLY A 8 16.84 23.08 17.18
CA GLY A 8 17.16 22.19 18.30
C GLY A 8 16.15 22.24 19.46
N LEU A 9 14.89 22.58 19.17
CA LEU A 9 13.85 22.76 20.19
C LEU A 9 13.24 21.39 20.56
N ASP A 10 13.92 20.68 21.47
CA ASP A 10 13.55 19.32 21.89
C ASP A 10 12.14 19.22 22.52
N GLU A 11 11.65 20.27 23.19
CA GLU A 11 10.29 20.29 23.75
C GLU A 11 9.21 20.46 22.67
N LEU A 12 9.45 21.30 21.67
CA LEU A 12 8.55 21.43 20.52
C LEU A 12 8.53 20.13 19.71
N ARG A 13 9.67 19.44 19.59
CA ARG A 13 9.76 18.11 18.97
C ARG A 13 8.92 17.07 19.72
N LYS A 14 8.98 17.04 21.06
CA LYS A 14 8.16 16.13 21.89
C LYS A 14 6.67 16.45 21.77
N ALA A 15 6.29 17.72 21.85
CA ALA A 15 4.90 18.16 21.71
C ALA A 15 4.32 17.81 20.32
N CYS A 16 5.08 18.07 19.25
CA CYS A 16 4.70 17.67 17.89
C CYS A 16 4.64 16.15 17.73
N SER A 17 5.54 15.39 18.37
CA SER A 17 5.52 13.92 18.30
C SER A 17 4.26 13.32 18.95
N GLY A 18 3.80 13.90 20.05
CA GLY A 18 2.53 13.52 20.68
C GLY A 18 1.31 13.93 19.83
N PHE A 19 1.31 15.14 19.28
CA PHE A 19 0.21 15.64 18.44
C PHE A 19 0.05 14.82 17.15
N VAL A 20 1.15 14.48 16.47
CA VAL A 20 1.10 13.72 15.23
C VAL A 20 0.53 12.32 15.45
N GLN A 21 0.79 11.72 16.61
CA GLN A 21 0.26 10.41 16.97
C GLN A 21 -1.27 10.43 17.11
N CYS A 22 -1.87 11.57 17.50
CA CYS A 22 -3.32 11.78 17.52
C CYS A 22 -3.92 12.09 16.13
N CYS A 23 -3.08 12.47 15.15
CA CYS A 23 -3.53 12.82 13.81
C CYS A 23 -3.52 11.64 12.84
N ILE A 24 -2.99 10.47 13.23
CA ILE A 24 -2.99 9.26 12.39
C ILE A 24 -4.39 8.67 12.42
N ASN A 25 -5.10 8.78 11.31
CA ASN A 25 -6.38 8.14 11.08
C ASN A 25 -6.46 7.71 9.60
N VAL A 26 -7.48 6.93 9.27
CA VAL A 26 -7.66 6.32 7.94
C VAL A 26 -7.56 7.36 6.82
N ASP A 27 -8.16 8.54 6.99
CA ASP A 27 -8.17 9.60 5.97
C ASP A 27 -6.84 10.34 5.82
N THR A 28 -6.05 10.45 6.89
CA THR A 28 -4.80 11.22 6.91
C THR A 28 -3.56 10.38 6.58
N VAL A 29 -3.62 9.06 6.75
CA VAL A 29 -2.47 8.15 6.57
C VAL A 29 -1.84 8.29 5.18
N CYS A 30 -2.62 8.30 4.10
CA CYS A 30 -2.06 8.42 2.75
C CYS A 30 -1.38 9.78 2.53
N ALA A 31 -1.96 10.86 3.05
CA ALA A 31 -1.36 12.20 2.95
C ALA A 31 -0.07 12.30 3.78
N LEU A 32 -0.06 11.71 4.98
CA LEU A 32 1.11 11.65 5.84
C LEU A 32 2.25 10.89 5.15
N LEU A 33 1.99 9.69 4.62
CA LEU A 33 2.99 8.89 3.90
C LEU A 33 3.53 9.62 2.66
N ALA A 34 2.66 10.22 1.84
CA ALA A 34 3.06 10.98 0.66
C ALA A 34 3.92 12.21 1.02
N SER A 35 3.61 12.87 2.14
CA SER A 35 4.38 14.04 2.59
C SER A 35 5.73 13.66 3.21
N ALA A 36 5.79 12.50 3.89
CA ALA A 36 6.96 12.04 4.62
C ALA A 36 8.11 11.61 3.70
N GLU A 37 7.82 11.15 2.48
CA GLU A 37 8.84 10.80 1.48
C GLU A 37 9.86 11.92 1.28
N ARG A 38 9.40 13.17 1.15
CA ARG A 38 10.26 14.35 0.89
C ARG A 38 11.24 14.67 2.02
N TYR A 39 11.06 14.05 3.19
CA TYR A 39 11.80 14.34 4.41
C TYR A 39 12.40 13.08 5.04
N ILE A 40 12.52 11.98 4.29
CA ILE A 40 12.93 10.67 4.81
C ILE A 40 14.38 10.63 5.35
N GLN A 41 15.19 11.63 4.99
CA GLN A 41 16.54 11.82 5.49
C GLN A 41 16.59 12.20 6.99
N TYR A 42 15.49 12.71 7.55
CA TYR A 42 15.43 13.13 8.95
C TYR A 42 15.00 11.98 9.87
N LYS A 43 15.68 11.84 11.01
CA LYS A 43 15.45 10.75 11.99
C LYS A 43 14.02 10.77 12.56
N CYS A 44 13.45 11.96 12.78
CA CYS A 44 12.08 12.13 13.25
C CYS A 44 11.06 11.59 12.23
N THR A 45 11.24 11.90 10.94
CA THR A 45 10.39 11.42 9.84
C THR A 45 10.41 9.90 9.73
N LYS A 46 11.58 9.26 9.88
CA LYS A 46 11.67 7.80 9.86
C LYS A 46 10.83 7.16 10.97
N SER A 47 10.91 7.70 12.18
CA SER A 47 10.08 7.23 13.31
C SER A 47 8.59 7.46 13.07
N LEU A 48 8.22 8.57 12.41
CA LEU A 48 6.84 8.84 12.05
C LEU A 48 6.31 7.86 11.00
N VAL A 49 7.05 7.65 9.90
CA VAL A 49 6.67 6.70 8.84
C VAL A 49 6.48 5.30 9.43
N GLN A 50 7.39 4.87 10.31
CA GLN A 50 7.27 3.59 10.99
C GLN A 50 5.95 3.48 11.77
N LYS A 51 5.60 4.49 12.58
CA LYS A 51 4.33 4.50 13.33
C LYS A 51 3.10 4.52 12.44
N VAL A 52 3.16 5.23 11.30
CA VAL A 52 2.05 5.28 10.34
C VAL A 52 1.87 3.92 9.65
N LEU A 53 2.97 3.24 9.31
CA LEU A 53 2.92 1.89 8.75
C LEU A 53 2.40 0.87 9.76
N GLU A 54 2.83 0.95 11.02
CA GLU A 54 2.28 0.12 12.11
C GLU A 54 0.77 0.31 12.26
N PHE A 55 0.27 1.56 12.18
CA PHE A 55 -1.16 1.83 12.20
C PHE A 55 -1.91 1.21 11.01
N VAL A 56 -1.29 1.21 9.82
CA VAL A 56 -1.86 0.55 8.63
C VAL A 56 -1.96 -0.95 8.87
N ASP A 57 -0.93 -1.58 9.40
CA ASP A 57 -0.84 -3.04 9.54
C ASP A 57 -1.86 -3.64 10.52
N GLU A 58 -2.26 -2.90 11.57
CA GLU A 58 -3.05 -3.46 12.68
C GLU A 58 -4.48 -3.88 12.27
N HIS A 59 -5.32 -2.92 11.88
CA HIS A 59 -6.76 -3.16 11.64
C HIS A 59 -7.38 -2.30 10.53
N HIS A 60 -6.67 -1.29 10.03
CA HIS A 60 -7.18 -0.37 9.01
C HIS A 60 -6.65 -0.66 7.60
N SER A 61 -5.88 -1.75 7.42
CA SER A 61 -5.26 -2.11 6.14
C SER A 61 -6.25 -2.12 4.98
N ASN A 62 -7.37 -2.83 5.13
CA ASN A 62 -8.40 -2.95 4.09
C ASN A 62 -9.08 -1.61 3.82
N GLU A 63 -9.33 -0.79 4.85
CA GLU A 63 -9.95 0.52 4.70
C GLU A 63 -9.02 1.48 3.96
N VAL A 64 -7.76 1.57 4.39
CA VAL A 64 -6.73 2.42 3.78
C VAL A 64 -6.47 2.03 2.33
N LEU A 65 -6.40 0.74 2.01
CA LEU A 65 -6.19 0.24 0.64
C LEU A 65 -7.38 0.56 -0.29
N ASN A 66 -8.60 0.65 0.25
CA ASN A 66 -9.80 0.99 -0.50
C ASN A 66 -10.02 2.51 -0.65
N LEU A 67 -9.24 3.35 0.04
CA LEU A 67 -9.37 4.79 -0.11
C LEU A 67 -8.91 5.25 -1.49
N GLY A 68 -9.66 6.19 -2.08
CA GLY A 68 -9.24 6.88 -3.29
C GLY A 68 -7.91 7.63 -3.13
N SER A 69 -7.56 8.05 -1.91
CA SER A 69 -6.28 8.69 -1.59
C SER A 69 -5.09 7.74 -1.74
N PHE A 70 -5.28 6.43 -1.62
CA PHE A 70 -4.22 5.43 -1.83
C PHE A 70 -3.65 5.51 -3.24
N THR A 71 -4.50 5.77 -4.24
CA THR A 71 -4.07 5.93 -5.64
C THR A 71 -3.19 7.16 -5.88
N LEU A 72 -3.15 8.12 -4.94
CA LEU A 72 -2.28 9.30 -5.01
C LEU A 72 -0.88 9.03 -4.45
N LEU A 73 -0.65 7.87 -3.83
CA LEU A 73 0.64 7.54 -3.26
C LEU A 73 1.70 7.34 -4.37
N PRO A 74 2.96 7.69 -4.12
CA PRO A 74 4.06 7.33 -5.00
C PRO A 74 4.25 5.81 -5.13
N GLN A 75 4.79 5.35 -6.26
CA GLN A 75 4.98 3.92 -6.55
C GLN A 75 5.77 3.18 -5.46
N HIS A 76 6.88 3.75 -5.00
CA HIS A 76 7.71 3.12 -3.98
C HIS A 76 7.00 3.04 -2.62
N VAL A 77 6.11 3.98 -2.29
CA VAL A 77 5.31 3.92 -1.05
C VAL A 77 4.28 2.80 -1.15
N VAL A 78 3.59 2.67 -2.28
CA VAL A 78 2.64 1.56 -2.51
C VAL A 78 3.35 0.22 -2.40
N ARG A 79 4.54 0.10 -3.00
CA ARG A 79 5.39 -1.08 -2.87
C ARG A 79 5.76 -1.34 -1.41
N LEU A 80 6.18 -0.32 -0.66
CA LEU A 80 6.52 -0.44 0.76
C LEU A 80 5.35 -0.92 1.61
N ILE A 81 4.10 -0.58 1.27
CA ILE A 81 2.92 -1.06 1.98
C ILE A 81 2.64 -2.51 1.61
N LEU A 82 2.61 -2.85 0.31
CA LEU A 82 2.21 -4.18 -0.17
C LEU A 82 3.24 -5.28 0.16
N VAL A 83 4.52 -4.94 0.32
CA VAL A 83 5.59 -5.90 0.69
C VAL A 83 5.54 -6.32 2.16
N ARG A 84 4.81 -5.60 3.01
CA ARG A 84 4.81 -5.87 4.47
C ARG A 84 4.09 -7.18 4.78
N ASP A 85 4.80 -8.07 5.47
CA ASP A 85 4.26 -9.36 5.92
C ASP A 85 3.23 -9.18 7.04
N GLU A 86 3.34 -8.09 7.82
CA GLU A 86 2.43 -7.74 8.91
C GLU A 86 1.11 -7.13 8.43
N LEU A 87 0.99 -6.80 7.13
CA LEU A 87 -0.19 -6.16 6.57
C LEU A 87 -1.40 -7.09 6.60
N ARG A 88 -2.31 -6.86 7.57
CA ARG A 88 -3.57 -7.59 7.73
C ARG A 88 -4.63 -7.11 6.75
N ALA A 89 -4.38 -7.30 5.45
CA ALA A 89 -5.33 -7.04 4.38
C ALA A 89 -5.64 -8.32 3.60
N ASP A 90 -6.86 -8.39 3.07
CA ASP A 90 -7.23 -9.48 2.17
C ASP A 90 -6.42 -9.38 0.88
N GLU A 91 -5.92 -10.51 0.38
CA GLU A 91 -5.11 -10.56 -0.84
C GLU A 91 -5.87 -10.02 -2.06
N PHE A 92 -7.20 -10.16 -2.05
CA PHE A 92 -8.06 -9.55 -3.06
C PHE A 92 -8.07 -8.02 -2.96
N THR A 93 -8.15 -7.46 -1.76
CA THR A 93 -8.05 -6.00 -1.52
C THR A 93 -6.68 -5.47 -1.95
N LYS A 94 -5.59 -6.19 -1.66
CA LYS A 94 -4.24 -5.85 -2.14
C LYS A 94 -4.20 -5.79 -3.67
N PHE A 95 -4.80 -6.77 -4.35
CA PHE A 95 -4.90 -6.78 -5.81
C PHE A 95 -5.74 -5.62 -6.34
N GLN A 96 -6.90 -5.34 -5.75
CA GLN A 96 -7.75 -4.21 -6.15
C GLN A 96 -7.05 -2.87 -5.95
N ALA A 97 -6.36 -2.67 -4.83
CA ALA A 97 -5.59 -1.46 -4.56
C ALA A 97 -4.45 -1.26 -5.57
N ALA A 98 -3.69 -2.32 -5.86
CA ALA A 98 -2.64 -2.30 -6.89
C ALA A 98 -3.22 -2.00 -8.28
N LEU A 99 -4.38 -2.57 -8.62
CA LEU A 99 -5.09 -2.33 -9.87
C LEU A 99 -5.56 -0.88 -10.00
N MET A 100 -6.22 -0.34 -8.96
CA MET A 100 -6.70 1.04 -8.93
C MET A 100 -5.55 2.05 -9.01
N TRP A 101 -4.47 1.79 -8.28
CA TRP A 101 -3.25 2.60 -8.36
C TRP A 101 -2.65 2.57 -9.77
N SER A 102 -2.52 1.37 -10.35
CA SER A 102 -1.92 1.19 -11.69
C SER A 102 -2.76 1.87 -12.78
N LYS A 103 -4.09 1.81 -12.69
CA LYS A 103 -5.00 2.53 -13.61
C LYS A 103 -4.75 4.02 -13.58
N LYS A 104 -4.74 4.62 -12.39
CA LYS A 104 -4.49 6.06 -12.22
C LYS A 104 -3.08 6.47 -12.67
N TYR A 105 -2.10 5.62 -12.42
CA TYR A 105 -0.73 5.85 -12.86
C TYR A 105 -0.63 5.86 -14.40
N CYS A 106 -1.30 4.92 -15.07
CA CYS A 106 -1.40 4.89 -16.53
C CYS A 106 -2.19 6.08 -17.10
N ASP A 107 -3.27 6.51 -16.44
CA ASP A 107 -4.03 7.71 -16.85
C ASP A 107 -3.15 8.96 -16.85
N ASN A 108 -2.23 9.06 -15.88
CA ASN A 108 -1.25 10.15 -15.79
C ASN A 108 -0.03 9.97 -16.72
N ASN A 109 0.26 8.75 -17.17
CA ASN A 109 1.43 8.40 -17.97
C ASN A 109 1.01 7.58 -19.19
N SER A 110 0.60 8.27 -20.26
CA SER A 110 0.01 7.67 -21.48
C SER A 110 0.90 6.67 -22.23
N ASN A 111 2.17 6.53 -21.86
CA ASN A 111 3.14 5.65 -22.51
C ASN A 111 3.33 4.29 -21.81
N ILE A 112 2.70 4.04 -20.66
CA ILE A 112 2.94 2.83 -19.86
C ILE A 112 1.71 1.93 -19.88
N THR A 113 1.92 0.64 -20.15
CA THR A 113 0.82 -0.33 -20.18
C THR A 113 0.41 -0.72 -18.76
N LEU A 114 -0.90 -0.84 -18.51
CA LEU A 114 -1.45 -1.29 -17.22
C LEU A 114 -0.83 -2.63 -16.76
N LYS A 115 -0.61 -3.55 -17.72
CA LYS A 115 -0.01 -4.87 -17.49
C LYS A 115 1.42 -4.81 -16.95
N GLU A 116 2.23 -3.88 -17.44
CA GLU A 116 3.62 -3.69 -16.97
C GLU A 116 3.62 -3.06 -15.58
N THR A 117 2.74 -2.10 -15.35
CA THR A 117 2.64 -1.39 -14.08
C THR A 117 2.19 -2.32 -12.96
N ILE A 118 1.09 -3.05 -13.18
CA ILE A 118 0.55 -3.98 -12.19
C ILE A 118 1.50 -5.17 -11.97
N GLY A 119 2.24 -5.57 -13.01
CA GLY A 119 3.25 -6.64 -12.96
C GLY A 119 4.26 -6.46 -11.83
N ASN A 120 4.63 -5.20 -11.51
CA ASN A 120 5.54 -4.88 -10.41
C ASN A 120 4.98 -5.22 -9.01
N PHE A 121 3.67 -5.42 -8.89
CA PHE A 121 3.02 -5.71 -7.60
C PHE A 121 2.51 -7.14 -7.49
N LEU A 122 2.38 -7.87 -8.61
CA LEU A 122 1.82 -9.23 -8.61
C LEU A 122 2.63 -10.19 -7.75
N GLU A 123 3.94 -10.00 -7.64
CA GLU A 123 4.81 -10.84 -6.81
C GLU A 123 4.55 -10.70 -5.31
N TYR A 124 3.92 -9.61 -4.87
CA TYR A 124 3.59 -9.36 -3.46
C TYR A 124 2.20 -9.86 -3.07
N ILE A 125 1.44 -10.40 -4.02
CA ILE A 125 0.06 -10.84 -3.80
C ILE A 125 0.02 -12.36 -3.79
N GLN A 126 -0.49 -12.92 -2.70
CA GLN A 126 -0.66 -14.35 -2.53
C GLN A 126 -1.98 -14.81 -3.14
N PHE A 127 -2.01 -15.00 -4.47
CA PHE A 127 -3.21 -15.41 -5.21
C PHE A 127 -3.85 -16.70 -4.68
N HIS A 128 -3.07 -17.62 -4.10
CA HIS A 128 -3.58 -18.86 -3.51
C HIS A 128 -4.50 -18.63 -2.30
N LYS A 129 -4.48 -17.45 -1.66
CA LYS A 129 -5.43 -17.09 -0.59
C LYS A 129 -6.70 -16.41 -1.11
N ILE A 130 -6.75 -16.01 -2.39
CA ILE A 130 -7.94 -15.40 -2.99
C ILE A 130 -8.91 -16.52 -3.40
N PRO A 131 -10.19 -16.49 -2.99
CA PRO A 131 -11.15 -17.54 -3.34
C PRO A 131 -11.22 -17.82 -4.85
N ALA A 132 -11.23 -19.09 -5.25
CA ALA A 132 -11.28 -19.53 -6.65
C ALA A 132 -12.39 -18.83 -7.47
N ASN A 133 -13.55 -18.60 -6.87
CA ASN A 133 -14.68 -17.90 -7.51
C ASN A 133 -14.32 -16.46 -7.90
N VAL A 134 -13.63 -15.74 -7.01
CA VAL A 134 -13.17 -14.36 -7.24
C VAL A 134 -12.03 -14.34 -8.25
N LEU A 135 -11.08 -15.29 -8.16
CA LEU A 135 -10.01 -15.43 -9.15
C LEU A 135 -10.57 -15.60 -10.57
N MET A 136 -11.55 -16.49 -10.76
CA MET A 136 -12.08 -16.80 -12.08
C MET A 136 -13.07 -15.75 -12.62
N ARG A 137 -13.83 -15.08 -11.74
CA ARG A 137 -14.83 -14.08 -12.16
C ARG A 137 -14.30 -12.66 -12.24
N GLU A 138 -13.32 -12.30 -11.42
CA GLU A 138 -12.86 -10.92 -11.31
C GLU A 138 -11.40 -10.74 -11.74
N VAL A 139 -10.51 -11.68 -11.41
CA VAL A 139 -9.06 -11.54 -11.73
C VAL A 139 -8.73 -12.04 -13.14
N HIS A 140 -9.23 -13.23 -13.52
CA HIS A 140 -8.95 -13.87 -14.80
C HIS A 140 -9.43 -13.05 -16.01
N PRO A 141 -10.66 -12.49 -16.03
CA PRO A 141 -11.16 -11.74 -17.20
C PRO A 141 -10.38 -10.46 -17.49
N LEU A 142 -9.64 -9.92 -16.51
CA LEU A 142 -8.83 -8.72 -16.70
C LEU A 142 -7.61 -8.96 -17.59
N GLY A 143 -7.14 -10.21 -17.72
CA GLY A 143 -5.96 -10.54 -18.54
C GLY A 143 -4.64 -9.92 -18.05
N LEU A 144 -4.63 -9.39 -16.83
CA LEU A 144 -3.49 -8.70 -16.22
C LEU A 144 -2.55 -9.65 -15.50
N VAL A 145 -3.09 -10.72 -14.92
CA VAL A 145 -2.33 -11.74 -14.19
C VAL A 145 -2.00 -12.89 -15.16
N PRO A 146 -0.73 -13.30 -15.27
CA PRO A 146 -0.35 -14.47 -16.06
C PRO A 146 -1.12 -15.74 -15.68
N TYR A 147 -1.57 -16.49 -16.68
CA TYR A 147 -2.40 -17.68 -16.49
C TYR A 147 -1.72 -18.76 -15.63
N ASN A 148 -0.40 -18.88 -15.70
CA ASN A 148 0.37 -19.79 -14.85
C ASN A 148 0.23 -19.48 -13.35
N ILE A 149 0.14 -18.21 -12.96
CA ILE A 149 -0.03 -17.81 -11.55
C ILE A 149 -1.43 -18.21 -11.07
N ILE A 150 -2.46 -17.94 -11.88
CA ILE A 150 -3.85 -18.30 -11.57
C ILE A 150 -3.98 -19.83 -11.46
N MET A 151 -3.44 -20.58 -12.42
CA MET A 151 -3.50 -22.03 -12.41
C MET A 151 -2.78 -22.63 -11.21
N THR A 152 -1.62 -22.08 -10.84
CA THR A 152 -0.87 -22.52 -9.65
C THR A 152 -1.65 -22.24 -8.36
N ALA A 153 -2.28 -21.07 -8.26
CA ALA A 153 -3.12 -20.71 -7.11
C ALA A 153 -4.34 -21.64 -6.98
N LEU A 154 -5.03 -21.92 -8.08
CA LEU A 154 -6.17 -22.85 -8.10
C LEU A 154 -5.75 -24.28 -7.75
N ALA A 155 -4.63 -24.76 -8.31
CA ALA A 155 -4.10 -26.10 -8.01
C ALA A 155 -3.78 -26.23 -6.51
N TYR A 156 -3.15 -25.22 -5.91
CA TYR A 156 -2.84 -25.19 -4.48
C TYR A 156 -4.12 -25.30 -3.62
N GLN A 157 -5.19 -24.60 -4.00
CA GLN A 157 -6.48 -24.66 -3.30
C GLN A 157 -7.14 -26.04 -3.39
N THR A 158 -7.05 -26.71 -4.54
CA THR A 158 -7.60 -28.06 -4.72
C THR A 158 -6.81 -29.16 -4.01
N GLN A 159 -5.54 -28.92 -3.69
CA GLN A 159 -4.68 -29.87 -2.96
C GLN A 159 -4.79 -29.74 -1.43
N GLN A 160 -5.35 -28.63 -0.95
CA GLN A 160 -5.56 -28.36 0.48
C GLN A 160 -7.00 -28.63 0.95
N ALA A 161 -7.90 -29.01 0.03
CA ALA A 161 -9.27 -29.42 0.32
C ALA A 161 -9.37 -30.95 0.40
#